data_AF-A0A7W1SVC9-F1
#
_entry.id   AF-A0A7W1SVC9-F1
#
_cell.length_a   1.000
_cell.length_b   1.000
_cell.length_c   1.000
_cell.angle_alpha   90.00
_cell.angle_beta   90.00
_cell.angle_gamma   90.00
#
_symmetry.space_group_name_H-M   'P 1'
#
loop_
_entity.id
_entity.type
_entity.pdbx_description
1 polymer ?
#
loop_
_entity_poly.entity_id
_entity_poly.type
_entity_poly.pdbx_seq_one_letter_code
_entity_poly.pdbx_strand_id
1 'polypeptide(L)'
;MQSLLKQPAPGVDAGTSWRIQWSVAILCLGLTFAALAHAQTQVGPGSVIVSTKFGGQIFGFDIDQNGSEGILTEAQTLSNGKILAAVETFDQATGKILRVLAMTQTQDDFLTLGVVGKSVGLIEREHVVSLFNVERTFDTVNPLSGNKFTAKWTPPIDSKHLIMEASRNQGATSNALFVFDNSGSFTPQVFSSNVAANTFSSVLNITDSANFGSVPPPIAFNTVTNQVILGGGPGCFNCPPVIGIADLTDSTFTEFTSAGLGFINGIAVDSADGIACTTTEDDATVEFLNIASHGGFGVLLPGALGNQFFSGADVQFDPVHKLFLVAQPNSSSGSGSSIYVYDTAGNLQETLNGFSFSNGFNVIPLHIALNPKRRSGFVDGPDAGVTQIQSFTY
;
A
#
# COMPACT_ATOMS: atom_id res chain seq x y z
N MET A 1 -19.43 -3.66 68.29
CA MET A 1 -20.71 -4.40 68.28
C MET A 1 -20.42 -5.75 67.63
N GLN A 2 -20.08 -6.77 68.43
CA GLN A 2 -20.97 -7.90 68.80
C GLN A 2 -21.37 -8.75 67.57
N SER A 3 -21.24 -10.07 67.50
CA SER A 3 -20.80 -11.14 68.41
C SER A 3 -20.82 -12.45 67.55
N LEU A 4 -19.81 -13.32 67.57
CA LEU A 4 -19.78 -14.63 68.28
C LEU A 4 -20.94 -15.57 67.86
N LEU A 5 -20.77 -16.78 67.28
CA LEU A 5 -20.23 -18.08 67.76
C LEU A 5 -20.86 -19.15 66.81
N LYS A 6 -20.47 -20.41 66.60
CA LYS A 6 -19.87 -21.45 67.45
C LYS A 6 -19.60 -22.69 66.56
N GLN A 7 -18.47 -23.37 66.75
CA GLN A 7 -18.33 -24.81 66.44
C GLN A 7 -19.00 -25.66 67.54
N PRO A 8 -19.22 -26.97 67.33
CA PRO A 8 -18.27 -27.95 67.90
C PRO A 8 -18.06 -29.26 67.08
N ALA A 9 -16.89 -29.89 67.29
CA ALA A 9 -16.62 -31.34 67.14
C ALA A 9 -16.89 -32.03 68.52
N PRO A 10 -16.88 -33.38 68.77
CA PRO A 10 -15.95 -34.39 68.20
C PRO A 10 -16.43 -35.88 68.08
N GLY A 11 -15.66 -36.71 67.36
CA GLY A 11 -15.09 -37.98 67.90
C GLY A 11 -15.81 -39.35 67.77
N VAL A 12 -14.97 -40.34 67.39
CA VAL A 12 -14.88 -41.77 67.85
C VAL A 12 -15.36 -42.92 66.91
N ASP A 13 -14.34 -43.57 66.31
CA ASP A 13 -13.99 -45.01 66.13
C ASP A 13 -14.94 -46.20 65.85
N ALA A 14 -14.33 -47.09 65.04
CA ALA A 14 -14.39 -48.57 65.00
C ALA A 14 -15.46 -49.29 64.15
N GLY A 15 -15.00 -50.11 63.20
CA GLY A 15 -15.84 -51.14 62.56
C GLY A 15 -15.26 -51.75 61.28
N THR A 16 -14.73 -52.96 61.40
CA THR A 16 -14.07 -53.78 60.37
C THR A 16 -15.04 -54.48 59.39
N SER A 17 -14.53 -54.76 58.19
CA SER A 17 -14.74 -55.96 57.34
C SER A 17 -15.72 -55.94 56.13
N TRP A 18 -15.10 -55.94 54.94
CA TRP A 18 -15.31 -56.77 53.74
C TRP A 18 -16.75 -57.10 53.29
N ARG A 19 -17.14 -56.59 52.10
CA ARG A 19 -17.61 -57.40 50.96
C ARG A 19 -17.71 -56.58 49.67
N ILE A 20 -17.31 -57.24 48.60
CA ILE A 20 -17.17 -56.79 47.22
C ILE A 20 -18.55 -56.57 46.60
N GLN A 21 -18.79 -55.40 46.01
CA GLN A 21 -19.82 -55.22 44.97
C GLN A 21 -19.30 -54.28 43.88
N TRP A 22 -19.42 -54.78 42.66
CA TRP A 22 -18.99 -54.18 41.41
C TRP A 22 -19.83 -52.93 41.11
N SER A 23 -19.18 -51.78 40.94
CA SER A 23 -19.80 -50.59 40.36
C SER A 23 -18.85 -49.94 39.36
N VAL A 24 -19.38 -49.78 38.16
CA VAL A 24 -18.80 -49.21 36.95
C VAL A 24 -18.16 -47.85 37.24
N ALA A 25 -16.84 -47.75 37.07
CA ALA A 25 -16.15 -46.47 37.04
C ALA A 25 -16.40 -45.81 35.68
N ILE A 26 -17.31 -44.84 35.66
CA ILE A 26 -17.37 -43.84 34.60
C ILE A 26 -16.10 -43.00 34.70
N LEU A 27 -15.16 -43.24 33.80
CA LEU A 27 -13.97 -42.43 33.63
C LEU A 27 -14.41 -41.07 33.06
N CYS A 28 -14.61 -40.07 33.93
CA CYS A 28 -14.68 -38.68 33.50
C CYS A 28 -13.28 -38.26 33.02
N LEU A 29 -12.99 -38.54 31.74
CA LEU A 29 -11.94 -37.84 30.99
C LEU A 29 -12.32 -36.36 30.94
N GLY A 30 -11.80 -35.60 31.91
CA GLY A 30 -11.74 -34.15 31.83
C GLY A 30 -10.83 -33.78 30.66
N LEU A 31 -11.42 -33.63 29.47
CA LEU A 31 -10.80 -32.92 28.36
C LEU A 31 -10.64 -31.46 28.79
N THR A 32 -9.48 -31.13 29.36
CA THR A 32 -9.04 -29.75 29.43
C THR A 32 -8.84 -29.27 28.00
N PHE A 33 -9.86 -28.62 27.44
CA PHE A 33 -9.66 -27.73 26.30
C PHE A 33 -8.74 -26.61 26.78
N ALA A 34 -7.44 -26.77 26.55
CA ALA A 34 -6.53 -25.65 26.49
C ALA A 34 -6.98 -24.83 25.28
N ALA A 35 -7.84 -23.84 25.51
CA ALA A 35 -8.04 -22.78 24.55
C ALA A 35 -6.67 -22.15 24.35
N LEU A 36 -6.04 -22.42 23.21
CA LEU A 36 -4.96 -21.60 22.69
C LEU A 36 -5.57 -20.22 22.48
N ALA A 37 -5.45 -19.36 23.48
CA ALA A 37 -5.61 -17.94 23.31
C ALA A 37 -4.62 -17.56 22.21
N HIS A 38 -5.13 -17.36 20.99
CA HIS A 38 -4.36 -16.68 19.96
C HIS A 38 -4.02 -15.34 20.59
N ALA A 39 -2.74 -15.12 20.88
CA ALA A 39 -2.26 -13.80 21.24
C ALA A 39 -2.72 -12.89 20.10
N GLN A 40 -3.70 -12.04 20.40
CA GLN A 40 -4.24 -11.11 19.43
C GLN A 40 -3.08 -10.20 19.06
N THR A 41 -2.57 -10.37 17.84
CA THR A 41 -1.47 -9.56 17.32
C THR A 41 -1.91 -8.12 17.45
N GLN A 42 -1.06 -7.27 18.04
CA GLN A 42 -1.38 -5.86 18.18
C GLN A 42 -1.54 -5.27 16.77
N VAL A 43 -2.75 -4.79 16.46
CA VAL A 43 -3.07 -4.11 15.19
C VAL A 43 -2.71 -2.63 15.34
N GLY A 44 -2.12 -2.03 14.30
CA GLY A 44 -1.71 -0.63 14.29
C GLY A 44 -0.22 -0.40 13.98
N PRO A 45 0.32 0.78 14.35
CA PRO A 45 1.72 1.13 14.12
C PRO A 45 2.66 0.11 14.80
N GLY A 46 3.61 -0.39 14.03
CA GLY A 46 4.65 -1.30 14.46
C GLY A 46 5.89 -0.59 15.01
N SER A 47 6.75 -1.36 15.68
CA SER A 47 7.99 -0.85 16.28
C SER A 47 9.18 -0.79 15.33
N VAL A 48 9.07 -1.39 14.14
CA VAL A 48 10.15 -1.34 13.14
C VAL A 48 10.06 -0.03 12.38
N ILE A 49 11.15 0.73 12.43
CA ILE A 49 11.35 1.98 11.71
C ILE A 49 12.54 1.79 10.78
N VAL A 50 12.38 2.11 9.51
CA VAL A 50 13.50 2.28 8.58
C VAL A 50 13.86 3.74 8.59
N SER A 51 15.14 4.05 8.76
CA SER A 51 15.67 5.40 8.58
C SER A 51 16.63 5.39 7.41
N THR A 52 16.57 6.42 6.58
CA THR A 52 17.50 6.60 5.48
C THR A 52 18.93 6.66 5.98
N LYS A 53 19.90 6.13 5.21
CA LYS A 53 21.29 6.05 5.65
C LYS A 53 21.92 7.42 5.83
N PHE A 54 21.58 8.35 4.94
CA PHE A 54 22.20 9.67 4.89
C PHE A 54 21.32 10.75 5.50
N GLY A 55 20.10 10.43 5.94
CA GLY A 55 19.18 11.38 6.56
C GLY A 55 18.47 12.30 5.57
N GLY A 56 18.44 11.93 4.30
CA GLY A 56 17.67 12.60 3.27
C GLY A 56 16.19 12.21 3.27
N GLN A 57 15.40 13.06 2.60
CA GLN A 57 13.99 12.83 2.36
C GLN A 57 13.82 11.63 1.43
N ILE A 58 12.87 10.75 1.75
CA ILE A 58 12.52 9.59 0.94
C ILE A 58 11.72 10.05 -0.28
N PHE A 59 12.20 9.73 -1.49
CA PHE A 59 11.52 10.03 -2.76
C PHE A 59 10.66 8.89 -3.28
N GLY A 60 10.76 7.71 -2.66
CA GLY A 60 9.88 6.58 -2.90
C GLY A 60 10.38 5.35 -2.15
N PHE A 61 9.48 4.43 -1.84
CA PHE A 61 9.82 3.14 -1.27
C PHE A 61 8.78 2.09 -1.68
N ASP A 62 9.15 0.81 -1.57
CA ASP A 62 8.23 -0.32 -1.61
C ASP A 62 8.90 -1.56 -0.98
N ILE A 63 8.13 -2.60 -0.71
CA ILE A 63 8.60 -3.84 -0.06
C ILE A 63 8.31 -5.07 -0.92
N ASP A 64 9.20 -6.05 -0.86
CA ASP A 64 8.96 -7.34 -1.51
C ASP A 64 7.92 -8.16 -0.71
N GLN A 65 6.74 -8.33 -1.31
CA GLN A 65 5.64 -9.14 -0.78
C GLN A 65 6.00 -10.63 -0.66
N ASN A 66 7.01 -11.06 -1.41
CA ASN A 66 7.47 -12.43 -1.47
C ASN A 66 8.80 -12.66 -0.73
N GLY A 67 9.39 -11.60 -0.16
CA GLY A 67 10.73 -11.60 0.43
C GLY A 67 10.81 -11.03 1.85
N SER A 68 12.02 -10.66 2.23
CA SER A 68 12.35 -10.02 3.52
C SER A 68 12.83 -8.57 3.36
N GLU A 69 13.06 -8.14 2.13
CA GLU A 69 13.72 -6.90 1.80
C GLU A 69 12.72 -5.85 1.31
N GLY A 70 13.04 -4.58 1.53
CA GLY A 70 12.43 -3.46 0.82
C GLY A 70 13.50 -2.60 0.16
N ILE A 71 13.06 -1.62 -0.61
CA ILE A 71 13.90 -0.66 -1.31
C ILE A 71 13.34 0.74 -1.13
N LEU A 72 14.22 1.71 -1.01
CA LEU A 72 13.88 3.12 -0.97
C LEU A 72 14.91 3.97 -1.70
N THR A 73 14.52 5.19 -2.05
CA THR A 73 15.44 6.23 -2.51
C THR A 73 15.37 7.43 -1.58
N GLU A 74 16.51 8.07 -1.37
CA GLU A 74 16.60 9.29 -0.56
C GLU A 74 17.36 10.40 -1.31
N ALA A 75 17.05 11.65 -1.00
CA ALA A 75 17.92 12.77 -1.36
C ALA A 75 17.97 13.90 -0.32
N GLN A 76 19.08 14.63 -0.31
CA GLN A 76 19.25 15.85 0.50
C GLN A 76 20.17 16.88 -0.16
N THR A 77 19.85 18.15 0.03
CA THR A 77 20.73 19.26 -0.35
C THR A 77 21.87 19.40 0.65
N LEU A 78 23.09 19.28 0.15
CA LEU A 78 24.32 19.46 0.93
C LEU A 78 24.67 20.95 1.08
N SER A 79 25.50 21.26 2.08
CA SER A 79 25.94 22.64 2.35
C SER A 79 26.71 23.31 1.20
N ASN A 80 27.22 22.52 0.25
CA ASN A 80 27.89 22.98 -0.96
C ASN A 80 26.94 23.19 -2.16
N GLY A 81 25.62 23.06 -1.96
CA GLY A 81 24.59 23.21 -2.98
C GLY A 81 24.41 22.00 -3.91
N LYS A 82 25.14 20.90 -3.69
CA LYS A 82 24.92 19.64 -4.41
C LYS A 82 23.81 18.82 -3.77
N ILE A 83 23.24 17.90 -4.52
CA ILE A 83 22.28 16.92 -4.02
C ILE A 83 23.02 15.60 -3.76
N LEU A 84 22.92 15.08 -2.54
CA LEU A 84 23.21 13.68 -2.26
C LEU A 84 21.95 12.90 -2.54
N ALA A 85 21.99 11.96 -3.49
CA ALA A 85 20.88 11.04 -3.75
C ALA A 85 21.37 9.59 -3.66
N ALA A 86 20.56 8.69 -3.10
CA ALA A 86 20.94 7.31 -2.90
C ALA A 86 19.78 6.33 -3.13
N VAL A 87 20.14 5.10 -3.48
CA VAL A 87 19.22 3.95 -3.60
C VAL A 87 19.63 2.93 -2.55
N GLU A 88 18.69 2.51 -1.71
CA GLU A 88 18.97 1.69 -0.53
C GLU A 88 18.05 0.50 -0.43
N THR A 89 18.60 -0.63 -0.03
CA THR A 89 17.82 -1.82 0.35
C THR A 89 17.80 -1.94 1.87
N PHE A 90 16.68 -2.42 2.42
CA PHE A 90 16.51 -2.58 3.86
C PHE A 90 15.85 -3.90 4.22
N ASP A 91 16.05 -4.34 5.45
CA ASP A 91 15.42 -5.53 6.01
C ASP A 91 14.08 -5.16 6.66
N GLN A 92 12.99 -5.77 6.20
CA GLN A 92 11.62 -5.50 6.69
C GLN A 92 11.44 -5.87 8.18
N ALA A 93 12.19 -6.84 8.70
CA ALA A 93 12.01 -7.30 10.08
C ALA A 93 12.71 -6.41 11.11
N THR A 94 13.82 -5.78 10.73
CA THR A 94 14.68 -5.01 11.64
C THR A 94 14.75 -3.54 11.29
N GLY A 95 14.31 -3.15 10.11
CA GLY A 95 14.37 -1.77 9.59
C GLY A 95 15.79 -1.33 9.19
N LYS A 96 16.76 -2.24 9.22
CA LYS A 96 18.17 -1.92 8.95
C LYS A 96 18.41 -1.79 7.45
N ILE A 97 19.09 -0.72 7.05
CA ILE A 97 19.68 -0.63 5.71
C ILE A 97 20.68 -1.78 5.53
N LEU A 98 20.42 -2.61 4.53
CA LEU A 98 21.24 -3.75 4.12
C LEU A 98 22.37 -3.29 3.21
N ARG A 99 22.05 -2.46 2.22
CA ARG A 99 23.03 -1.98 1.23
C ARG A 99 22.60 -0.68 0.56
N VAL A 100 23.57 0.21 0.36
CA VAL A 100 23.48 1.35 -0.58
C VAL A 100 23.89 0.85 -1.97
N LEU A 101 22.96 0.82 -2.91
CA LEU A 101 23.16 0.30 -4.27
C LEU A 101 23.80 1.34 -5.20
N ALA A 102 23.42 2.60 -5.03
CA ALA A 102 23.99 3.76 -5.70
C ALA A 102 23.98 4.96 -4.76
N MET A 103 24.94 5.87 -4.96
CA MET A 103 24.98 7.17 -4.30
C MET A 103 25.66 8.18 -5.24
N THR A 104 25.07 9.35 -5.37
CA THR A 104 25.60 10.49 -6.14
C THR A 104 25.74 11.71 -5.24
N GLN A 105 26.64 12.63 -5.63
CA GLN A 105 26.76 13.98 -5.06
C GLN A 105 26.82 14.99 -6.22
N THR A 106 25.75 15.02 -7.00
CA THR A 106 25.60 15.80 -8.25
C THR A 106 24.24 16.51 -8.22
N GLN A 107 23.62 16.76 -9.36
CA GLN A 107 22.21 17.19 -9.46
C GLN A 107 21.32 16.01 -9.87
N ASP A 108 21.81 14.78 -9.74
CA ASP A 108 21.05 13.58 -10.07
C ASP A 108 20.02 13.31 -8.98
N ASP A 109 18.94 12.64 -9.37
CA ASP A 109 17.91 12.14 -8.46
C ASP A 109 17.58 10.67 -8.75
N PHE A 110 17.04 10.00 -7.74
CA PHE A 110 16.55 8.63 -7.83
C PHE A 110 15.12 8.53 -7.30
N LEU A 111 14.26 7.88 -8.07
CA LEU A 111 12.88 7.60 -7.70
C LEU A 111 12.64 6.08 -7.67
N THR A 112 12.18 5.58 -6.52
CA THR A 112 11.67 4.21 -6.44
C THR A 112 10.26 4.18 -7.04
N LEU A 113 10.12 3.59 -8.22
CA LEU A 113 8.82 3.42 -8.87
C LEU A 113 8.02 2.25 -8.27
N GLY A 114 8.70 1.32 -7.60
CA GLY A 114 8.08 0.25 -6.81
C GLY A 114 8.87 -1.06 -6.83
N VAL A 115 8.34 -2.06 -6.13
CA VAL A 115 8.69 -3.47 -6.28
C VAL A 115 7.59 -4.13 -7.09
N VAL A 116 7.90 -4.45 -8.34
CA VAL A 116 6.95 -4.90 -9.35
C VAL A 116 7.18 -6.37 -9.74
N GLY A 117 6.18 -6.96 -10.39
CA GLY A 117 6.20 -8.35 -10.81
C GLY A 117 6.51 -9.30 -9.64
N LYS A 118 7.44 -10.22 -9.84
CA LYS A 118 7.89 -11.15 -8.78
C LYS A 118 9.21 -10.69 -8.19
N SER A 119 9.14 -9.71 -7.29
CA SER A 119 10.29 -9.23 -6.49
C SER A 119 11.34 -8.44 -7.28
N VAL A 120 10.91 -7.55 -8.18
CA VAL A 120 11.80 -6.68 -8.97
C VAL A 120 11.72 -5.24 -8.47
N GLY A 121 12.80 -4.72 -7.89
CA GLY A 121 12.90 -3.29 -7.62
C GLY A 121 13.09 -2.52 -8.94
N LEU A 122 12.25 -1.51 -9.18
CA LEU A 122 12.32 -0.64 -10.35
C LEU A 122 12.65 0.79 -9.90
N ILE A 123 13.79 1.30 -10.38
CA ILE A 123 14.32 2.60 -9.99
C ILE A 123 14.48 3.47 -11.24
N GLU A 124 13.93 4.67 -11.20
CA GLU A 124 14.28 5.72 -12.14
C GLU A 124 15.47 6.52 -11.61
N ARG A 125 16.40 6.86 -12.50
CA ARG A 125 17.46 7.85 -12.27
C ARG A 125 17.29 8.99 -13.25
N GLU A 126 17.18 10.19 -12.71
CA GLU A 126 17.28 11.44 -13.46
C GLU A 126 18.71 11.96 -13.38
N HIS A 127 19.33 12.18 -14.54
CA HIS A 127 20.67 12.77 -14.64
C HIS A 127 20.58 14.12 -15.36
N VAL A 128 20.84 15.20 -14.62
CA VAL A 128 20.82 16.56 -15.16
C VAL A 128 22.14 16.82 -15.90
N VAL A 129 22.08 16.80 -17.24
CA VAL A 129 23.24 17.07 -18.11
C VAL A 129 23.45 18.57 -18.28
N SER A 130 22.37 19.32 -18.48
CA SER A 130 22.36 20.78 -18.54
C SER A 130 20.96 21.32 -18.22
N LEU A 131 20.81 22.65 -18.14
CA LEU A 131 19.49 23.27 -17.99
C LEU A 131 18.55 22.77 -19.11
N PHE A 132 17.41 22.19 -18.72
CA PHE A 132 16.40 21.55 -19.59
C PHE A 132 16.84 20.27 -20.34
N ASN A 133 18.03 19.73 -20.06
CA ASN A 133 18.46 18.44 -20.59
C ASN A 133 18.61 17.43 -19.45
N VAL A 134 17.61 16.58 -19.29
CA VAL A 134 17.56 15.53 -18.27
C VAL A 134 17.53 14.18 -18.97
N GLU A 135 18.55 13.36 -18.71
CA GLU A 135 18.59 11.98 -19.17
C GLU A 135 17.93 11.08 -18.10
N ARG A 136 17.03 10.20 -18.54
CA ARG A 136 16.35 9.24 -17.66
C ARG A 136 16.82 7.84 -17.97
N THR A 137 17.16 7.10 -16.92
CA THR A 137 17.45 5.67 -17.05
C THR A 137 16.69 4.90 -16.00
N PHE A 138 16.22 3.71 -16.36
CA PHE A 138 15.49 2.84 -15.45
C PHE A 138 16.33 1.61 -15.14
N ASP A 139 16.76 1.50 -13.89
CA ASP A 139 17.60 0.41 -13.40
C ASP A 139 16.73 -0.59 -12.60
N THR A 140 17.09 -1.86 -12.69
CA THR A 140 16.35 -2.95 -12.02
C THR A 140 17.21 -3.67 -10.98
N VAL A 141 16.58 -4.12 -9.91
CA VAL A 141 17.14 -5.01 -8.89
C VAL A 141 16.33 -6.31 -8.92
N ASN A 142 16.84 -7.36 -9.57
CA ASN A 142 16.09 -8.58 -9.85
C ASN A 142 16.89 -9.88 -9.55
N PRO A 143 16.52 -10.69 -8.54
CA PRO A 143 15.50 -10.40 -7.53
C PRO A 143 15.99 -9.34 -6.53
N LEU A 144 15.06 -8.71 -5.79
CA LEU A 144 15.38 -7.68 -4.80
C LEU A 144 16.39 -8.16 -3.75
N SER A 145 16.27 -9.41 -3.30
CA SER A 145 17.19 -10.06 -2.35
C SER A 145 18.65 -10.17 -2.85
N GLY A 146 18.88 -9.96 -4.15
CA GLY A 146 20.22 -9.85 -4.71
C GLY A 146 20.98 -8.61 -4.26
N ASN A 147 20.30 -7.59 -3.74
CA ASN A 147 20.87 -6.34 -3.22
C ASN A 147 21.94 -5.75 -4.16
N LYS A 148 21.62 -5.68 -5.46
CA LYS A 148 22.48 -5.12 -6.52
C LYS A 148 21.66 -4.81 -7.76
N PHE A 149 22.02 -3.76 -8.50
CA PHE A 149 21.48 -3.56 -9.84
C PHE A 149 21.87 -4.72 -10.77
N THR A 150 20.92 -5.15 -11.58
CA THR A 150 21.07 -6.32 -12.45
C THR A 150 20.96 -6.01 -13.93
N ALA A 151 20.09 -5.08 -14.32
CA ALA A 151 19.86 -4.71 -15.71
C ALA A 151 19.21 -3.33 -15.82
N LYS A 152 19.16 -2.80 -17.05
CA LYS A 152 18.33 -1.66 -17.41
C LYS A 152 17.01 -2.14 -18.00
N TRP A 153 15.94 -1.45 -17.66
CA TRP A 153 14.62 -1.56 -18.29
C TRP A 153 14.47 -0.42 -19.30
N THR A 154 13.96 -0.73 -20.49
CA THR A 154 13.88 0.23 -21.60
C THR A 154 12.42 0.38 -22.05
N PRO A 155 11.63 1.24 -21.39
CA PRO A 155 10.23 1.41 -21.73
C PRO A 155 10.05 1.89 -23.18
N PRO A 156 8.93 1.53 -23.84
CA PRO A 156 8.63 1.93 -25.22
C PRO A 156 8.11 3.37 -25.28
N ILE A 157 8.81 4.31 -24.64
CA ILE A 157 8.48 5.73 -24.60
C ILE A 157 9.62 6.55 -25.21
N ASP A 158 9.31 7.74 -25.70
CA ASP A 158 10.32 8.69 -26.19
C ASP A 158 10.66 9.76 -25.13
N SER A 159 11.53 10.71 -25.50
CA SER A 159 11.98 11.77 -24.59
C SER A 159 10.89 12.80 -24.22
N LYS A 160 9.71 12.72 -24.83
CA LYS A 160 8.57 13.60 -24.53
C LYS A 160 7.64 12.98 -23.49
N HIS A 161 7.91 11.76 -23.07
CA HIS A 161 7.05 10.99 -22.19
C HIS A 161 7.78 10.69 -20.88
N LEU A 162 7.02 10.69 -19.79
CA LEU A 162 7.52 10.45 -18.43
C LEU A 162 6.73 9.31 -17.80
N ILE A 163 7.41 8.35 -17.18
CA ILE A 163 6.73 7.35 -16.34
C ILE A 163 6.37 8.05 -15.03
N MET A 164 5.07 8.15 -14.73
CA MET A 164 4.64 8.77 -13.47
C MET A 164 4.31 7.73 -12.41
N GLU A 165 3.84 6.56 -12.81
CA GLU A 165 3.42 5.52 -11.88
C GLU A 165 3.55 4.12 -12.49
N ALA A 166 3.84 3.15 -11.63
CA ALA A 166 3.69 1.73 -11.89
C ALA A 166 2.64 1.14 -10.94
N SER A 167 1.72 0.33 -11.46
CA SER A 167 0.71 -0.30 -10.63
C SER A 167 1.35 -1.26 -9.61
N ARG A 168 0.81 -1.27 -8.39
CA ARG A 168 1.42 -1.96 -7.24
C ARG A 168 0.84 -3.35 -7.06
N ASN A 169 1.32 -4.31 -7.86
CA ASN A 169 0.94 -5.71 -7.74
C ASN A 169 2.18 -6.61 -7.86
N GLN A 170 2.30 -7.59 -6.95
CA GLN A 170 3.38 -8.59 -6.96
C GLN A 170 2.87 -10.03 -7.04
N GLY A 171 1.56 -10.20 -7.31
CA GLY A 171 0.92 -11.47 -7.57
C GLY A 171 1.03 -11.93 -9.04
N ALA A 172 1.28 -11.00 -9.96
CA ALA A 172 1.47 -11.26 -11.39
C ALA A 172 2.91 -10.96 -11.83
N THR A 173 3.23 -11.28 -13.09
CA THR A 173 4.54 -10.97 -13.69
C THR A 173 4.59 -9.61 -14.37
N SER A 174 3.43 -8.99 -14.58
CA SER A 174 3.30 -7.74 -15.32
C SER A 174 2.59 -6.69 -14.49
N ASN A 175 3.03 -5.45 -14.66
CA ASN A 175 2.45 -4.27 -14.03
C ASN A 175 2.04 -3.28 -15.11
N ALA A 176 1.04 -2.45 -14.82
CA ALA A 176 0.66 -1.34 -15.68
C ALA A 176 1.54 -0.14 -15.38
N LEU A 177 1.79 0.68 -16.40
CA LEU A 177 2.56 1.91 -16.32
C LEU A 177 1.69 3.04 -16.84
N PHE A 178 1.61 4.13 -16.08
CA PHE A 178 1.04 5.38 -16.57
C PHE A 178 2.16 6.29 -17.07
N VAL A 179 1.94 6.84 -18.26
CA VAL A 179 2.89 7.69 -18.96
C VAL A 179 2.28 9.06 -19.19
N PHE A 180 2.90 10.08 -18.64
CA PHE A 180 2.53 11.46 -18.90
C PHE A 180 3.20 11.97 -20.18
N ASP A 181 2.44 12.68 -21.00
CA ASP A 181 2.93 13.35 -22.21
C ASP A 181 3.33 14.80 -21.90
N ASN A 182 4.64 15.04 -21.89
CA ASN A 182 5.26 16.32 -21.63
C ASN A 182 5.58 17.11 -22.92
N SER A 183 5.01 16.72 -24.06
CA SER A 183 5.18 17.47 -25.32
C SER A 183 4.27 18.69 -25.45
N GLY A 184 3.32 18.84 -24.54
CA GLY A 184 2.27 19.88 -24.57
C GLY A 184 0.97 19.45 -25.26
N SER A 185 0.91 18.26 -25.88
CA SER A 185 -0.39 17.66 -26.29
C SER A 185 -1.14 17.02 -25.13
N PHE A 186 -0.46 16.75 -24.02
CA PHE A 186 -1.03 16.17 -22.80
C PHE A 186 -1.91 14.94 -23.10
N THR A 187 -1.47 14.07 -24.02
CA THR A 187 -2.17 12.81 -24.34
C THR A 187 -1.48 11.67 -23.59
N PRO A 188 -1.96 11.28 -22.41
CA PRO A 188 -1.29 10.25 -21.62
C PRO A 188 -1.33 8.91 -22.32
N GLN A 189 -0.45 8.01 -21.89
CA GLN A 189 -0.40 6.65 -22.40
C GLN A 189 -0.39 5.66 -21.25
N VAL A 190 -0.85 4.45 -21.54
CA VAL A 190 -0.73 3.32 -20.66
C VAL A 190 -0.23 2.10 -21.42
N PHE A 191 0.54 1.27 -20.74
CA PHE A 191 0.95 -0.04 -21.22
C PHE A 191 1.20 -0.97 -20.04
N SER A 192 1.33 -2.26 -20.28
CA SER A 192 1.82 -3.21 -19.28
C SER A 192 3.23 -3.68 -19.62
N SER A 193 4.02 -3.99 -18.60
CA SER A 193 5.36 -4.54 -18.77
C SER A 193 5.62 -5.68 -17.80
N ASN A 194 6.25 -6.74 -18.31
CA ASN A 194 7.05 -7.62 -17.48
C ASN A 194 8.45 -7.00 -17.38
N VAL A 195 8.68 -6.26 -16.30
CA VAL A 195 9.91 -5.50 -16.08
C VAL A 195 11.13 -6.42 -15.98
N ALA A 196 10.98 -7.61 -15.38
CA ALA A 196 12.04 -8.61 -15.30
C ALA A 196 12.54 -9.08 -16.68
N ALA A 197 11.61 -9.25 -17.61
CA ALA A 197 11.88 -9.75 -18.96
C ALA A 197 12.13 -8.62 -19.99
N ASN A 198 11.94 -7.35 -19.59
CA ASN A 198 11.99 -6.20 -20.49
C ASN A 198 11.06 -6.35 -21.71
N THR A 199 9.83 -6.82 -21.46
CA THR A 199 8.80 -7.00 -22.49
C THR A 199 7.56 -6.15 -22.19
N PHE A 200 6.80 -5.81 -23.23
CA PHE A 200 5.74 -4.80 -23.18
C PHE A 200 4.51 -5.24 -23.95
N SER A 201 3.33 -4.80 -23.52
CA SER A 201 2.16 -4.73 -24.39
C SER A 201 2.32 -3.61 -25.42
N SER A 202 1.37 -3.52 -26.34
CA SER A 202 1.17 -2.28 -27.11
C SER A 202 0.94 -1.10 -26.17
N VAL A 203 1.40 0.08 -26.59
CA VAL A 203 1.12 1.36 -25.94
C VAL A 203 -0.26 1.83 -26.38
N LEU A 204 -1.12 2.14 -25.41
CA LEU A 204 -2.46 2.67 -25.62
C LEU A 204 -2.51 4.14 -25.23
N ASN A 205 -2.96 5.00 -26.14
CA ASN A 205 -3.21 6.42 -25.84
C ASN A 205 -4.54 6.57 -25.10
N ILE A 206 -4.55 7.37 -24.05
CA ILE A 206 -5.75 7.79 -23.35
C ILE A 206 -6.39 8.93 -24.14
N THR A 207 -7.57 8.68 -24.72
CA THR A 207 -8.21 9.61 -25.66
C THR A 207 -8.86 10.82 -24.99
N ASP A 208 -9.09 10.77 -23.69
CA ASP A 208 -9.62 11.89 -22.91
C ASP A 208 -8.52 12.54 -22.05
N SER A 209 -7.88 13.57 -22.59
CA SER A 209 -6.90 14.35 -21.85
C SER A 209 -7.51 15.35 -20.87
N ALA A 210 -8.82 15.64 -20.95
CA ALA A 210 -9.46 16.57 -20.02
C ALA A 210 -9.58 15.94 -18.63
N ASN A 211 -9.94 14.66 -18.56
CA ASN A 211 -10.09 13.94 -17.30
C ASN A 211 -8.80 13.29 -16.78
N PHE A 212 -7.82 13.01 -17.65
CA PHE A 212 -6.63 12.22 -17.30
C PHE A 212 -5.28 12.85 -17.68
N GLY A 213 -5.28 14.03 -18.32
CA GLY A 213 -4.07 14.63 -18.89
C GLY A 213 -3.40 15.73 -18.06
N SER A 214 -4.07 16.27 -17.04
CA SER A 214 -3.56 17.41 -16.26
C SER A 214 -2.77 16.99 -15.03
N VAL A 215 -3.37 16.15 -14.19
CA VAL A 215 -2.78 15.55 -12.99
C VAL A 215 -2.63 14.05 -13.27
N PRO A 216 -1.46 13.43 -13.02
CA PRO A 216 -1.32 11.99 -13.13
C PRO A 216 -2.37 11.29 -12.27
N PRO A 217 -3.27 10.48 -12.87
CA PRO A 217 -4.28 9.76 -12.14
C PRO A 217 -3.62 8.61 -11.36
N PRO A 218 -4.11 8.26 -10.15
CA PRO A 218 -3.73 7.01 -9.53
C PRO A 218 -4.21 5.85 -10.42
N ILE A 219 -3.38 4.81 -10.55
CA ILE A 219 -3.70 3.64 -11.38
C ILE A 219 -3.70 2.30 -10.63
N ALA A 220 -4.64 1.44 -11.01
CA ALA A 220 -4.66 0.03 -10.63
C ALA A 220 -4.61 -0.87 -11.88
N PHE A 221 -4.17 -2.12 -11.73
CA PHE A 221 -4.10 -3.07 -12.83
C PHE A 221 -4.88 -4.34 -12.52
N ASN A 222 -5.94 -4.58 -13.29
CA ASN A 222 -6.64 -5.85 -13.25
C ASN A 222 -5.88 -6.86 -14.11
N THR A 223 -5.11 -7.73 -13.45
CA THR A 223 -4.25 -8.70 -14.14
C THR A 223 -5.04 -9.84 -14.78
N VAL A 224 -6.31 -10.05 -14.40
CA VAL A 224 -7.16 -11.12 -14.97
C VAL A 224 -7.75 -10.69 -16.30
N THR A 225 -8.21 -9.44 -16.39
CA THR A 225 -8.81 -8.89 -17.62
C THR A 225 -7.82 -8.09 -18.46
N ASN A 226 -6.59 -7.88 -17.98
CA ASN A 226 -5.56 -7.08 -18.64
C ASN A 226 -6.00 -5.62 -18.87
N GLN A 227 -6.64 -5.04 -17.85
CA GLN A 227 -7.20 -3.70 -17.87
C GLN A 227 -6.48 -2.79 -16.87
N VAL A 228 -6.10 -1.59 -17.31
CA VAL A 228 -5.64 -0.52 -16.44
C VAL A 228 -6.84 0.33 -16.03
N ILE A 229 -6.98 0.57 -14.74
CA ILE A 229 -8.06 1.36 -14.16
C ILE A 229 -7.44 2.67 -13.68
N LEU A 230 -7.97 3.80 -14.14
CA LEU A 230 -7.43 5.14 -13.87
C LEU A 230 -8.47 5.95 -13.10
N GLY A 231 -8.04 6.61 -12.01
CA GLY A 231 -8.87 7.58 -11.29
C GLY A 231 -8.70 8.99 -11.83
N GLY A 232 -9.69 9.51 -12.55
CA GLY A 232 -9.64 10.84 -13.15
C GLY A 232 -10.84 11.70 -12.79
N GLY A 233 -11.00 12.80 -13.53
CA GLY A 233 -12.19 13.64 -13.41
C GLY A 233 -11.96 15.08 -13.85
N PRO A 234 -13.03 15.89 -13.84
CA PRO A 234 -13.01 17.26 -14.38
C PRO A 234 -12.22 18.26 -13.52
N GLY A 235 -11.69 17.83 -12.37
CA GLY A 235 -10.86 18.65 -11.48
C GLY A 235 -11.60 19.82 -10.83
N CYS A 236 -12.90 19.69 -10.59
CA CYS A 236 -13.71 20.69 -9.89
C CYS A 236 -14.25 20.17 -8.55
N PHE A 237 -14.37 21.08 -7.59
CA PHE A 237 -14.91 20.79 -6.26
C PHE A 237 -16.36 20.33 -6.34
N ASN A 238 -16.71 19.28 -5.60
CA ASN A 238 -17.99 18.58 -5.59
C ASN A 238 -18.43 18.03 -6.96
N CYS A 239 -17.50 17.80 -7.88
CA CYS A 239 -17.78 17.14 -9.13
C CYS A 239 -17.60 15.63 -9.00
N PRO A 240 -18.49 14.80 -9.58
CA PRO A 240 -18.28 13.36 -9.62
C PRO A 240 -16.97 13.01 -10.36
N PRO A 241 -16.13 12.11 -9.81
CA PRO A 241 -14.94 11.63 -10.50
C PRO A 241 -15.29 10.68 -11.65
N VAL A 242 -14.33 10.51 -12.55
CA VAL A 242 -14.43 9.64 -13.73
C VAL A 242 -13.46 8.48 -13.58
N ILE A 243 -13.94 7.27 -13.81
CA ILE A 243 -13.11 6.07 -13.88
C ILE A 243 -12.81 5.77 -15.34
N GLY A 244 -11.53 5.73 -15.68
CA GLY A 244 -11.05 5.27 -16.98
C GLY A 244 -10.74 3.78 -16.95
N ILE A 245 -11.14 3.05 -17.99
CA ILE A 245 -10.77 1.66 -18.22
C ILE A 245 -10.02 1.60 -19.55
N ALA A 246 -8.74 1.30 -19.47
CA ALA A 246 -7.89 1.01 -20.62
C ALA A 246 -7.73 -0.51 -20.76
N ASP A 247 -8.39 -1.09 -21.75
CA ASP A 247 -8.24 -2.49 -22.10
C ASP A 247 -7.02 -2.68 -22.99
N LEU A 248 -5.97 -3.30 -22.46
CA LEU A 248 -4.72 -3.50 -23.19
C LEU A 248 -4.78 -4.68 -24.16
N THR A 249 -5.80 -5.54 -24.06
CA THR A 249 -6.02 -6.65 -25.00
C THR A 249 -6.67 -6.12 -26.26
N ASP A 250 -7.76 -5.37 -26.10
CA ASP A 250 -8.55 -4.84 -27.21
C ASP A 250 -8.06 -3.47 -27.69
N SER A 251 -7.13 -2.85 -26.95
CA SER A 251 -6.59 -1.51 -27.22
C SER A 251 -7.71 -0.45 -27.28
N THR A 252 -8.64 -0.53 -26.32
CA THR A 252 -9.77 0.38 -26.21
C THR A 252 -9.74 1.15 -24.90
N PHE A 253 -10.25 2.38 -24.91
CA PHE A 253 -10.43 3.19 -23.71
C PHE A 253 -11.90 3.56 -23.55
N THR A 254 -12.44 3.32 -22.35
CA THR A 254 -13.82 3.65 -21.99
C THR A 254 -13.87 4.28 -20.61
N GLU A 255 -14.95 5.00 -20.31
CA GLU A 255 -15.09 5.73 -19.07
C GLU A 255 -16.49 5.57 -18.46
N PHE A 256 -16.58 5.73 -17.15
CA PHE A 256 -17.85 5.90 -16.46
C PHE A 256 -17.69 6.82 -15.24
N THR A 257 -18.79 7.48 -14.86
CA THR A 257 -18.82 8.36 -13.69
C THR A 257 -19.06 7.56 -12.43
N SER A 258 -18.26 7.82 -11.39
CA SER A 258 -18.40 7.25 -10.05
C SER A 258 -19.30 8.12 -9.15
N ALA A 259 -19.64 7.64 -7.96
CA ALA A 259 -20.66 8.28 -7.10
C ALA A 259 -20.07 9.24 -6.05
N GLY A 260 -18.80 9.10 -5.71
CA GLY A 260 -18.08 10.01 -4.82
C GLY A 260 -17.88 11.41 -5.41
N LEU A 261 -17.18 12.28 -4.71
CA LEU A 261 -17.00 13.68 -5.09
C LEU A 261 -15.54 14.14 -4.99
N GLY A 262 -15.08 14.88 -5.99
CA GLY A 262 -13.74 15.46 -6.04
C GLY A 262 -12.73 14.56 -6.75
N PHE A 263 -11.46 14.70 -6.38
CA PHE A 263 -10.38 13.88 -6.94
C PHE A 263 -10.38 12.47 -6.36
N ILE A 264 -9.98 11.50 -7.17
CA ILE A 264 -9.61 10.17 -6.66
C ILE A 264 -8.16 10.25 -6.19
N ASN A 265 -7.94 10.00 -4.89
CA ASN A 265 -6.61 10.07 -4.30
C ASN A 265 -5.88 8.73 -4.36
N GLY A 266 -6.60 7.62 -4.15
CA GLY A 266 -6.03 6.28 -4.17
C GLY A 266 -6.95 5.29 -4.87
N ILE A 267 -6.36 4.27 -5.47
CA ILE A 267 -7.08 3.20 -6.16
C ILE A 267 -6.35 1.86 -6.01
N ALA A 268 -7.11 0.80 -5.74
CA ALA A 268 -6.63 -0.58 -5.83
C ALA A 268 -7.70 -1.48 -6.44
N VAL A 269 -7.31 -2.67 -6.90
CA VAL A 269 -8.24 -3.62 -7.52
C VAL A 269 -8.04 -5.04 -7.03
N ASP A 270 -9.15 -5.68 -6.65
CA ASP A 270 -9.24 -7.13 -6.57
C ASP A 270 -9.44 -7.70 -7.97
N SER A 271 -8.34 -8.09 -8.60
CA SER A 271 -8.38 -8.61 -9.98
C SER A 271 -9.22 -9.89 -10.11
N ALA A 272 -9.35 -10.68 -9.05
CA ALA A 272 -10.09 -11.95 -9.12
C ALA A 272 -11.61 -11.72 -9.16
N ASP A 273 -12.09 -10.72 -8.43
CA ASP A 273 -13.52 -10.44 -8.32
C ASP A 273 -13.96 -9.22 -9.17
N GLY A 274 -13.00 -8.50 -9.76
CA GLY A 274 -13.25 -7.33 -10.60
C GLY A 274 -13.79 -6.14 -9.81
N ILE A 275 -13.43 -6.03 -8.53
CA ILE A 275 -13.82 -4.93 -7.65
C ILE A 275 -12.66 -3.96 -7.51
N ALA A 276 -12.84 -2.71 -7.89
CA ALA A 276 -11.93 -1.63 -7.54
C ALA A 276 -12.41 -0.91 -6.28
N CYS A 277 -11.45 -0.47 -5.48
CA CYS A 277 -11.67 0.41 -4.33
C CYS A 277 -11.02 1.75 -4.61
N THR A 278 -11.76 2.85 -4.47
CA THR A 278 -11.25 4.22 -4.62
C THR A 278 -11.51 5.04 -3.36
N THR A 279 -10.78 6.12 -3.19
CA THR A 279 -11.08 7.17 -2.20
C THR A 279 -11.28 8.50 -2.89
N THR A 280 -12.32 9.24 -2.50
CA THR A 280 -12.63 10.55 -3.05
C THR A 280 -12.36 11.69 -2.06
N GLU A 281 -11.81 12.78 -2.57
CA GLU A 281 -11.30 13.88 -1.75
C GLU A 281 -12.41 14.67 -1.06
N ASP A 282 -13.42 15.15 -1.78
CA ASP A 282 -14.29 16.22 -1.26
C ASP A 282 -15.28 15.73 -0.20
N ASP A 283 -15.68 14.46 -0.29
CA ASP A 283 -16.69 13.83 0.55
C ASP A 283 -16.13 12.70 1.44
N ALA A 284 -14.82 12.45 1.42
CA ALA A 284 -14.15 11.41 2.22
C ALA A 284 -14.83 10.03 2.10
N THR A 285 -15.31 9.71 0.90
CA THR A 285 -15.95 8.43 0.59
C THR A 285 -14.91 7.40 0.14
N VAL A 286 -15.10 6.15 0.57
CA VAL A 286 -14.46 4.96 0.01
C VAL A 286 -15.48 4.27 -0.88
N GLU A 287 -15.19 4.14 -2.18
CA GLU A 287 -16.10 3.50 -3.13
C GLU A 287 -15.63 2.10 -3.51
N PHE A 288 -16.58 1.19 -3.69
CA PHE A 288 -16.37 -0.18 -4.14
C PHE A 288 -17.11 -0.36 -5.46
N LEU A 289 -16.34 -0.47 -6.54
CA LEU A 289 -16.82 -0.39 -7.92
C LEU A 289 -16.60 -1.74 -8.61
N ASN A 290 -17.67 -2.34 -9.13
CA ASN A 290 -17.57 -3.46 -10.05
C ASN A 290 -17.20 -2.95 -11.45
N ILE A 291 -16.01 -3.33 -11.91
CA ILE A 291 -15.42 -2.86 -13.16
C ILE A 291 -16.17 -3.37 -14.39
N ALA A 292 -16.80 -4.54 -14.32
CA ALA A 292 -17.53 -5.09 -15.47
C ALA A 292 -18.92 -4.45 -15.63
N SER A 293 -19.61 -4.13 -14.54
CA SER A 293 -20.95 -3.54 -14.57
C SER A 293 -20.99 -2.02 -14.47
N HIS A 294 -19.84 -1.37 -14.25
CA HIS A 294 -19.71 0.08 -14.01
C HIS A 294 -20.60 0.60 -12.86
N GLY A 295 -20.86 -0.26 -11.88
CA GLY A 295 -21.75 0.03 -10.75
C GLY A 295 -21.03 -0.24 -9.44
N GLY A 296 -21.51 0.35 -8.36
CA GLY A 296 -20.87 0.22 -7.06
C GLY A 296 -21.64 0.91 -5.96
N PHE A 297 -20.99 1.05 -4.81
CA PHE A 297 -21.51 1.78 -3.66
C PHE A 297 -20.36 2.46 -2.92
N GLY A 298 -20.69 3.48 -2.14
CA GLY A 298 -19.74 4.20 -1.30
C GLY A 298 -20.05 4.06 0.18
N VAL A 299 -19.01 4.09 1.01
CA VAL A 299 -19.11 4.21 2.46
C VAL A 299 -18.28 5.40 2.91
N LEU A 300 -18.78 6.17 3.87
CA LEU A 300 -18.00 7.27 4.45
C LEU A 300 -16.90 6.72 5.36
N LEU A 301 -15.73 7.36 5.33
CA LEU A 301 -14.70 7.09 6.33
C LEU A 301 -15.24 7.36 7.74
N PRO A 302 -14.96 6.48 8.73
CA PRO A 302 -15.51 6.61 10.08
C PRO A 302 -15.21 7.97 10.71
N GLY A 303 -16.27 8.69 11.11
CA GLY A 303 -16.15 10.01 11.74
C GLY A 303 -15.80 11.17 10.80
N ALA A 304 -15.60 10.92 9.50
CA ALA A 304 -15.22 11.96 8.54
C ALA A 304 -16.37 12.94 8.24
N LEU A 305 -17.62 12.49 8.35
CA LEU A 305 -18.84 13.30 8.16
C LEU A 305 -18.87 14.06 6.82
N GLY A 306 -18.25 13.51 5.77
CA GLY A 306 -18.21 14.14 4.45
C GLY A 306 -17.22 15.31 4.33
N ASN A 307 -16.22 15.41 5.20
CA ASN A 307 -15.26 16.52 5.18
C ASN A 307 -13.94 16.10 4.52
N GLN A 308 -13.57 16.84 3.46
CA GLN A 308 -12.36 16.61 2.68
C GLN A 308 -11.05 16.50 3.48
N PHE A 309 -10.97 17.20 4.62
CA PHE A 309 -9.78 17.17 5.47
C PHE A 309 -9.45 15.76 5.96
N PHE A 310 -10.47 14.91 6.06
CA PHE A 310 -10.41 13.52 6.49
C PHE A 310 -10.49 12.54 5.31
N SER A 311 -10.17 12.94 4.08
CA SER A 311 -10.17 12.02 2.95
C SER A 311 -9.06 10.97 3.04
N GLY A 312 -9.29 9.83 2.39
CA GLY A 312 -8.24 8.84 2.15
C GLY A 312 -7.26 9.35 1.10
N ALA A 313 -5.98 9.02 1.24
CA ALA A 313 -4.91 9.46 0.36
C ALA A 313 -4.21 8.34 -0.41
N ASP A 314 -4.35 7.08 0.02
CA ASP A 314 -3.85 5.90 -0.69
C ASP A 314 -4.79 4.71 -0.42
N VAL A 315 -4.86 3.78 -1.37
CA VAL A 315 -5.60 2.52 -1.26
C VAL A 315 -4.72 1.38 -1.76
N GLN A 316 -4.59 0.31 -0.97
CA GLN A 316 -3.90 -0.91 -1.38
C GLN A 316 -4.74 -2.14 -1.12
N PHE A 317 -4.48 -3.20 -1.88
CA PHE A 317 -5.22 -4.44 -1.79
C PHE A 317 -4.35 -5.59 -1.27
N ASP A 318 -4.85 -6.30 -0.25
CA ASP A 318 -4.36 -7.59 0.20
C ASP A 318 -5.11 -8.71 -0.56
N PRO A 319 -4.49 -9.34 -1.57
CA PRO A 319 -5.12 -10.41 -2.34
C PRO A 319 -5.22 -11.75 -1.60
N VAL A 320 -4.51 -11.93 -0.48
CA VAL A 320 -4.54 -13.16 0.31
C VAL A 320 -5.78 -13.17 1.22
N HIS A 321 -6.09 -12.02 1.81
CA HIS A 321 -7.18 -11.88 2.77
C HIS A 321 -8.42 -11.16 2.21
N LYS A 322 -8.36 -10.69 0.95
CA LYS A 322 -9.44 -9.96 0.28
C LYS A 322 -9.81 -8.67 1.02
N LEU A 323 -8.79 -7.87 1.36
CA LEU A 323 -8.93 -6.64 2.13
C LEU A 323 -8.39 -5.44 1.37
N PHE A 324 -9.13 -4.33 1.42
CA PHE A 324 -8.66 -3.01 1.00
C PHE A 324 -8.20 -2.21 2.21
N LEU A 325 -7.03 -1.60 2.10
CA LEU A 325 -6.44 -0.76 3.14
C LEU A 325 -6.44 0.68 2.65
N VAL A 326 -7.11 1.56 3.40
CA VAL A 326 -7.25 2.98 3.08
C VAL A 326 -6.45 3.80 4.07
N ALA A 327 -5.44 4.52 3.59
CA ALA A 327 -4.61 5.38 4.43
C ALA A 327 -5.22 6.79 4.52
N GLN A 328 -5.47 7.27 5.73
CA GLN A 328 -6.08 8.58 6.02
C GLN A 328 -5.05 9.46 6.75
N PRO A 329 -4.49 10.50 6.09
CA PRO A 329 -3.46 11.36 6.69
C PRO A 329 -3.90 12.08 7.95
N ASN A 330 -5.14 12.58 7.97
CA ASN A 330 -5.74 13.20 9.15
C ASN A 330 -6.83 12.28 9.67
N SER A 331 -6.58 11.65 10.79
CA SER A 331 -7.50 10.71 11.40
C SER A 331 -8.80 11.41 11.83
N SER A 332 -9.94 10.87 11.39
CA SER A 332 -11.29 11.28 11.84
C SER A 332 -11.83 10.44 13.00
N SER A 333 -11.17 9.35 13.37
CA SER A 333 -11.62 8.39 14.40
C SER A 333 -10.64 8.20 15.57
N GLY A 334 -9.53 8.93 15.57
CA GLY A 334 -8.44 8.86 16.53
C GLY A 334 -7.45 10.02 16.38
N SER A 335 -6.32 9.99 17.09
CA SER A 335 -5.26 10.99 16.96
C SER A 335 -4.28 10.67 15.82
N GLY A 336 -3.73 11.71 15.18
CA GLY A 336 -2.70 11.57 14.16
C GLY A 336 -3.29 11.12 12.83
N SER A 337 -2.80 10.02 12.30
CA SER A 337 -3.24 9.40 11.04
C SER A 337 -3.81 7.99 11.29
N SER A 338 -4.56 7.47 10.31
CA SER A 338 -5.23 6.18 10.40
C SER A 338 -5.06 5.33 9.16
N ILE A 339 -5.20 4.01 9.31
CA ILE A 339 -5.46 3.08 8.20
C ILE A 339 -6.76 2.35 8.51
N TYR A 340 -7.70 2.35 7.57
CA TYR A 340 -8.95 1.59 7.66
C TYR A 340 -8.88 0.36 6.78
N VAL A 341 -9.39 -0.76 7.28
CA VAL A 341 -9.36 -2.04 6.58
C VAL A 341 -10.79 -2.45 6.25
N TYR A 342 -11.09 -2.62 4.97
CA TYR A 342 -12.40 -3.01 4.47
C TYR A 342 -12.33 -4.36 3.76
N ASP A 343 -13.40 -5.16 3.85
CA ASP A 343 -13.59 -6.28 2.93
C ASP A 343 -14.10 -5.81 1.56
N THR A 344 -14.23 -6.73 0.61
CA THR A 344 -14.73 -6.42 -0.75
C THR A 344 -16.22 -6.04 -0.79
N ALA A 345 -16.95 -6.23 0.31
CA ALA A 345 -18.33 -5.80 0.47
C ALA A 345 -18.43 -4.46 1.22
N GLY A 346 -17.31 -3.78 1.45
CA GLY A 346 -17.25 -2.47 2.10
C GLY A 346 -17.57 -2.50 3.59
N ASN A 347 -17.51 -3.67 4.24
CA ASN A 347 -17.62 -3.75 5.69
C ASN A 347 -16.26 -3.42 6.31
N LEU A 348 -16.25 -2.47 7.23
CA LEU A 348 -15.07 -2.12 8.01
C LEU A 348 -14.69 -3.30 8.92
N GLN A 349 -13.51 -3.86 8.71
CA GLN A 349 -12.95 -4.96 9.50
C GLN A 349 -12.12 -4.42 10.66
N GLU A 350 -11.25 -3.44 10.39
CA GLU A 350 -10.27 -2.95 11.35
C GLU A 350 -10.02 -1.45 11.20
N THR A 351 -9.60 -0.81 12.30
CA THR A 351 -9.18 0.60 12.32
C THR A 351 -7.86 0.69 13.07
N LEU A 352 -6.84 1.11 12.35
CA LEU A 352 -5.49 1.27 12.86
C LEU A 352 -5.25 2.76 13.10
N ASN A 353 -5.21 3.19 14.35
CA ASN A 353 -5.01 4.58 14.74
C ASN A 353 -3.63 4.81 15.36
N GLY A 354 -3.24 6.08 15.48
CA GLY A 354 -2.04 6.49 16.22
C GLY A 354 -0.78 6.55 15.38
N PHE A 355 -0.92 6.60 14.05
CA PHE A 355 0.19 6.92 13.15
C PHE A 355 0.50 8.42 13.16
N SER A 356 1.66 8.76 12.61
CA SER A 356 2.07 10.12 12.32
C SER A 356 2.63 10.19 10.90
N PHE A 357 1.77 10.17 9.87
CA PHE A 357 2.26 10.18 8.50
C PHE A 357 3.02 11.47 8.20
N SER A 358 4.21 11.34 7.62
CA SER A 358 5.10 12.48 7.35
C SER A 358 4.66 13.34 6.16
N ASN A 359 3.76 12.81 5.31
CA ASN A 359 3.49 13.36 3.98
C ASN A 359 2.08 13.96 3.83
N GLY A 360 1.35 14.20 4.91
CA GLY A 360 -0.04 14.72 4.85
C GLY A 360 -0.22 16.06 4.11
N PHE A 361 0.86 16.81 3.86
CA PHE A 361 0.88 18.07 3.11
C PHE A 361 2.12 18.25 2.22
N ASN A 362 2.76 17.15 1.81
CA ASN A 362 4.00 17.19 1.02
C ASN A 362 3.71 16.97 -0.49
N VAL A 363 4.66 17.31 -1.36
CA VAL A 363 4.61 17.03 -2.80
C VAL A 363 4.73 15.54 -3.12
N ILE A 364 5.21 14.74 -2.17
CA ILE A 364 5.28 13.28 -2.29
C ILE A 364 3.98 12.72 -1.70
N PRO A 365 3.15 12.04 -2.51
CA PRO A 365 1.92 11.42 -2.02
C PRO A 365 2.22 10.41 -0.91
N LEU A 366 1.29 10.28 0.03
CA LEU A 366 1.31 9.21 1.02
C LEU A 366 1.31 7.85 0.31
N HIS A 367 2.13 6.93 0.81
CA HIS A 367 2.17 5.56 0.32
C HIS A 367 2.12 4.55 1.46
N ILE A 368 1.30 3.51 1.30
CA ILE A 368 1.36 2.27 2.09
C ILE A 368 1.84 1.10 1.22
N ALA A 369 2.82 0.34 1.68
CA ALA A 369 3.32 -0.87 1.01
C ALA A 369 2.93 -2.11 1.83
N LEU A 370 2.20 -3.06 1.24
CA LEU A 370 1.68 -4.23 1.95
C LEU A 370 2.59 -5.44 1.84
N ASN A 371 2.61 -6.28 2.87
CA ASN A 371 3.08 -7.67 2.86
C ASN A 371 1.91 -8.58 3.29
N PRO A 372 1.07 -9.00 2.33
CA PRO A 372 -0.12 -9.83 2.59
C PRO A 372 0.15 -11.10 3.40
N LYS A 373 1.27 -11.78 3.15
CA LYS A 373 1.62 -13.04 3.84
C LYS A 373 1.83 -12.88 5.34
N ARG A 374 2.13 -11.66 5.79
CA ARG A 374 2.41 -11.32 7.19
C ARG A 374 1.32 -10.46 7.83
N ARG A 375 0.25 -10.10 7.08
CA ARG A 375 -0.72 -9.05 7.45
C ARG A 375 -0.03 -7.82 8.04
N SER A 376 0.99 -7.36 7.32
CA SER A 376 1.82 -6.23 7.74
C SER A 376 2.11 -5.33 6.56
N GLY A 377 2.70 -4.18 6.81
CA GLY A 377 3.13 -3.27 5.76
C GLY A 377 4.10 -2.21 6.29
N PHE A 378 4.42 -1.25 5.42
CA PHE A 378 5.16 -0.04 5.75
C PHE A 378 4.40 1.20 5.24
N VAL A 379 4.53 2.31 5.94
CA VAL A 379 3.89 3.60 5.62
C VAL A 379 4.87 4.74 5.87
N ASP A 380 4.68 5.87 5.19
CA ASP A 380 5.44 7.10 5.46
C ASP A 380 5.35 7.56 6.92
N GLY A 381 6.49 8.01 7.46
CA GLY A 381 6.61 8.52 8.83
C GLY A 381 7.34 7.56 9.78
N PRO A 382 7.46 7.93 11.07
CA PRO A 382 6.81 9.05 11.74
C PRO A 382 7.57 10.38 11.65
N ASP A 383 8.76 10.40 11.04
CA ASP A 383 9.60 11.60 11.00
C ASP A 383 9.05 12.66 10.04
N ALA A 384 8.79 13.87 10.54
CA ALA A 384 8.26 14.97 9.74
C ALA A 384 9.22 15.46 8.64
N GLY A 385 10.50 15.10 8.71
CA GLY A 385 11.48 15.31 7.64
C GLY A 385 11.37 14.29 6.50
N VAL A 386 10.41 13.35 6.56
CA VAL A 386 10.21 12.28 5.56
C VAL A 386 11.46 11.41 5.42
N THR A 387 12.22 11.24 6.50
CA THR A 387 13.45 10.42 6.50
C THR A 387 13.21 8.99 7.00
N GLN A 388 11.95 8.65 7.30
CA GLN A 388 11.56 7.39 7.91
C GLN A 388 10.29 6.81 7.29
N ILE A 389 10.24 5.48 7.27
CA ILE A 389 9.00 4.71 7.08
C ILE A 389 8.81 3.78 8.29
N GLN A 390 7.55 3.55 8.65
CA GLN A 390 7.13 2.79 9.81
C GLN A 390 6.40 1.52 9.39
N SER A 391 6.77 0.39 9.99
CA SER A 391 6.01 -0.85 9.88
C SER A 391 4.62 -0.76 10.51
N PHE A 392 3.68 -1.60 10.08
CA PHE A 392 2.39 -1.78 10.76
C PHE A 392 1.86 -3.20 10.59
N THR A 393 0.87 -3.58 11.41
CA THR A 393 0.16 -4.86 11.36
C THR A 393 -1.34 -4.64 11.35
N TYR A 394 -2.06 -5.45 10.58
CA TYR A 394 -3.52 -5.41 10.38
C TYR A 394 -4.09 -6.82 10.27
#